data_AF-A0A1G8T408-F1
#
_entry.id   AF-A0A1G8T408-F1
#
_cell.length_a   1.000
_cell.length_b   1.000
_cell.length_c   1.000
_cell.angle_alpha   90.00
_cell.angle_beta   90.00
_cell.angle_gamma   90.00
#
_symmetry.space_group_name_H-M   'P 1'
#
loop_
_entity.id
_entity.type
_entity.pdbx_description
1 polymer ?
#
loop_
_entity_poly.entity_id
_entity_poly.type
_entity_poly.pdbx_seq_one_letter_code
_entity_poly.pdbx_strand_id
1 'polypeptide(L)' 'MANSKQNPRRTDPAARTERALHELVGGGRTQVSLSKAARARDINRPTEQELAEAERDVTIVRRNWRPT' A
#
# COMPACT_ATOMS: atom_id res chain seq x y z
N MET A 1 10.87 -31.76 -2.89
CA MET A 1 9.59 -31.33 -3.46
C MET A 1 8.69 -30.89 -2.32
N ALA A 2 8.58 -29.58 -2.05
CA ALA A 2 7.82 -29.09 -0.89
C ALA A 2 6.34 -28.95 -1.23
N ASN A 3 5.54 -29.67 -0.46
CA ASN A 3 4.11 -29.93 -0.62
C ASN A 3 3.27 -28.65 -0.47
N SER A 4 2.56 -28.25 -1.53
CA SER A 4 1.57 -27.19 -1.50
C SER A 4 0.34 -27.65 -0.71
N LYS A 5 0.42 -27.65 0.62
CA LYS A 5 -0.77 -27.91 1.45
C LYS A 5 -1.79 -26.81 1.19
N GLN A 6 -2.88 -27.16 0.50
CA GLN A 6 -4.08 -26.35 0.30
C GLN A 6 -4.43 -25.57 1.59
N ASN A 7 -4.42 -24.23 1.50
CA ASN A 7 -4.85 -23.37 2.59
C ASN A 7 -6.39 -23.36 2.64
N PRO A 8 -7.03 -23.92 3.68
CA PRO A 8 -8.49 -24.09 3.75
C PRO A 8 -9.25 -22.74 3.73
N ARG A 9 -8.58 -21.62 4.03
CA ARG A 9 -9.15 -20.26 3.97
C ARG A 9 -9.48 -19.76 2.56
N ARG A 10 -9.05 -20.46 1.51
CA ARG A 10 -9.39 -20.12 0.11
C ARG A 10 -10.78 -20.62 -0.30
N THR A 11 -11.34 -21.61 0.39
CA THR A 11 -12.57 -22.30 -0.05
C THR A 11 -13.81 -21.92 0.77
N ASP A 12 -13.63 -21.21 1.89
CA ASP A 12 -14.74 -20.74 2.72
C ASP A 12 -15.63 -19.69 1.99
N PRO A 13 -16.92 -19.96 1.79
CA PRO A 13 -17.88 -19.04 1.17
C PRO A 13 -18.06 -17.73 1.95
N ALA A 14 -17.96 -17.76 3.29
CA ALA A 14 -18.08 -16.57 4.13
C ALA A 14 -16.90 -15.62 3.86
N ALA A 15 -15.67 -16.15 3.90
CA ALA A 15 -14.47 -15.40 3.54
C ALA A 15 -14.47 -14.90 2.07
N ARG A 16 -15.18 -15.57 1.14
CA ARG A 16 -15.35 -15.08 -0.24
C ARG A 16 -16.32 -13.90 -0.31
N THR A 17 -17.42 -13.95 0.44
CA THR A 17 -18.44 -12.88 0.48
C THR A 17 -17.87 -11.61 1.12
N GLU A 18 -17.15 -11.76 2.23
CA GLU A 18 -16.43 -10.67 2.87
C GLU A 18 -15.40 -10.02 1.92
N ARG A 19 -14.66 -10.84 1.16
CA ARG A 19 -13.75 -10.34 0.11
C ARG A 19 -14.46 -9.52 -0.97
N ALA A 20 -15.60 -9.99 -1.47
CA ALA A 20 -16.37 -9.27 -2.48
C ALA A 20 -16.93 -7.94 -1.94
N LEU A 21 -17.38 -7.91 -0.69
CA LEU A 21 -17.85 -6.69 -0.03
C LEU A 21 -16.70 -5.69 0.20
N HIS A 22 -15.51 -6.16 0.60
CA HIS A 22 -14.32 -5.32 0.70
C HIS A 22 -13.92 -4.72 -0.66
N GLU A 23 -14.08 -5.46 -1.75
CA GLU A 23 -13.85 -4.93 -3.11
C GLU A 23 -14.85 -3.84 -3.50
N LEU A 24 -16.12 -3.97 -3.08
CA LEU A 24 -17.19 -3.00 -3.37
C LEU A 24 -17.13 -1.73 -2.50
N VAL A 25 -16.78 -1.86 -1.21
CA VAL A 25 -16.88 -0.78 -0.21
C VAL A 25 -15.54 -0.08 0.03
N GLY A 26 -14.42 -0.79 -0.14
CA GLY A 26 -13.12 -0.37 0.36
C GLY A 26 -11.99 -0.63 -0.61
N GLY A 27 -12.08 -0.06 -1.81
CA GLY A 27 -10.93 0.12 -2.71
C GLY A 27 -10.16 -1.15 -3.06
N GLY A 28 -10.82 -2.31 -3.14
CA GLY A 28 -10.21 -3.55 -3.63
C GLY A 28 -8.90 -3.97 -2.94
N ARG A 29 -8.27 -5.01 -3.48
CA ARG A 29 -6.94 -5.43 -3.04
C ARG A 29 -5.89 -4.54 -3.71
N THR A 30 -4.83 -4.22 -2.97
CA THR A 30 -3.65 -3.55 -3.54
C THR A 30 -3.13 -4.34 -4.75
N GLN A 31 -3.08 -3.70 -5.92
CA GLN A 31 -2.64 -4.31 -7.18
C GLN A 31 -1.13 -4.60 -7.22
N VAL A 32 -0.37 -4.05 -6.26
CA VAL A 32 1.09 -4.14 -6.18
C VAL A 32 1.47 -4.92 -4.93
N SER A 33 2.32 -5.93 -5.06
CA SER A 33 2.86 -6.67 -3.91
C SER A 33 3.71 -5.77 -3.03
N LEU A 34 3.82 -6.08 -1.74
CA LEU A 34 4.64 -5.31 -0.81
C LEU A 34 6.11 -5.18 -1.28
N SER A 35 6.70 -6.27 -1.78
CA SER A 35 8.07 -6.27 -2.30
C SER A 35 8.24 -5.36 -3.51
N LYS A 36 7.26 -5.34 -4.42
CA LYS A 36 7.27 -4.46 -5.60
C LYS A 36 7.08 -3.00 -5.19
N ALA A 37 6.23 -2.73 -4.20
CA ALA A 37 6.03 -1.39 -3.65
C ALA A 37 7.28 -0.87 -2.94
N ALA A 38 7.95 -1.69 -2.13
CA ALA A 38 9.20 -1.34 -1.46
C ALA A 38 10.29 -0.99 -2.49
N ARG A 39 10.52 -1.87 -3.47
CA ARG A 39 11.48 -1.60 -4.55
C ARG A 39 11.17 -0.33 -5.34
N ALA A 40 9.88 -0.08 -5.62
CA ALA A 40 9.47 1.14 -6.31
C ALA A 40 9.78 2.41 -5.49
N ARG A 41 9.69 2.35 -4.16
CA ARG A 41 10.13 3.45 -3.28
C ARG A 41 11.63 3.66 -3.34
N ASP A 42 12.41 2.57 -3.33
CA ASP A 42 13.87 2.67 -3.39
C ASP A 42 14.36 3.29 -4.70
N ILE A 43 13.73 2.91 -5.82
CA ILE A 43 14.04 3.47 -7.15
C ILE A 43 13.66 4.95 -7.24
N ASN A 44 12.54 5.35 -6.63
CA ASN A 44 12.06 6.73 -6.64
C ASN A 44 12.55 7.54 -5.42
N ARG A 45 13.71 7.19 -4.86
CA ARG A 45 14.28 7.96 -3.76
C ARG A 45 14.74 9.33 -4.29
N PRO A 46 14.22 10.45 -3.76
CA PRO A 46 14.64 11.78 -4.22
C PRO A 46 16.12 12.03 -3.98
N THR A 47 16.72 12.78 -4.88
CA THR A 47 18.06 13.34 -4.76
C THR A 47 18.08 14.53 -3.81
N GLU A 48 19.27 14.90 -3.34
CA GLU A 48 19.43 16.06 -2.46
C GLU A 48 19.00 17.37 -3.13
N GLN A 49 19.25 17.51 -4.43
CA GLN A 49 18.84 18.69 -5.19
C GLN A 49 17.32 18.83 -5.26
N GLU A 50 16.61 17.72 -5.51
CA GLU A 50 15.15 17.69 -5.53
C GLU A 50 14.56 17.99 -4.14
N LEU A 51 15.22 17.52 -3.06
CA LEU A 51 14.83 17.87 -1.70
C LEU A 51 15.00 19.36 -1.42
N ALA A 52 16.14 19.95 -1.83
CA ALA A 52 16.41 21.37 -1.66
C ALA A 52 15.45 22.25 -2.49
N GLU A 53 15.05 21.81 -3.68
CA GLU A 53 14.01 22.46 -4.49
C GLU A 53 12.65 22.38 -3.81
N ALA A 54 12.26 21.20 -3.33
CA ALA A 54 11.00 21.02 -2.61
C ALA A 54 10.93 21.88 -1.35
N GLU A 55 12.03 22.04 -0.60
CA GLU A 55 12.08 22.90 0.59
C GLU A 55 11.81 24.37 0.26
N ARG A 56 12.27 24.86 -0.90
CA ARG A 56 12.02 26.24 -1.34
C ARG A 56 10.60 26.43 -1.85
N ASP A 57 10.08 25.44 -2.57
CA ASP A 57 8.92 25.65 -3.45
C ASP A 57 7.61 25.08 -2.88
N VAL A 58 7.68 24.05 -2.02
CA VAL A 58 6.49 23.35 -1.52
C VAL A 58 5.96 23.97 -0.24
N THR A 59 4.73 24.50 -0.31
CA THR A 59 4.00 24.97 0.88
C THR A 59 3.31 23.82 1.61
N ILE A 60 3.78 23.49 2.82
CA ILE A 60 3.17 22.45 3.67
C ILE A 60 2.03 23.03 4.51
N VAL A 61 0.79 22.65 4.20
CA VAL A 61 -0.41 23.06 4.98
C VAL A 61 -0.82 21.94 5.94
N ARG A 62 -0.69 22.17 7.25
CA ARG A 62 -1.08 21.19 8.29
C ARG A 62 -2.46 21.51 8.88
N ARG A 63 -3.53 20.98 8.27
CA ARG A 63 -4.90 21.13 8.79
C ARG A 63 -5.21 20.04 9.82
N ASN A 64 -5.78 20.42 10.97
CA ASN A 64 -6.18 19.51 12.05
C ASN A 64 -5.06 18.59 12.56
N TRP A 65 -3.80 18.97 12.37
CA TRP A 65 -2.66 18.17 12.81
C TRP A 65 -2.47 18.28 14.32
N ARG A 66 -2.47 17.15 15.02
CA ARG A 66 -2.18 17.06 16.45
C ARG A 66 -0.85 16.32 16.63
N PRO A 67 0.23 16.99 17.03
CA PRO A 67 1.46 16.29 17.41
C PRO A 67 1.20 15.47 18.67
N THR A 68 1.61 14.19 18.63
CA THR A 68 1.71 13.29 19.79
C THR A 68 3.03 13.46 20.50
#